data_AF-A0A3P8D173-F1
#
_entry.id   AF-A0A3P8D173-F1
#
_cell.length_a   1.000
_cell.length_b   1.000
_cell.length_c   1.000
_cell.angle_alpha   90.00
_cell.angle_beta   90.00
_cell.angle_gamma   90.00
#
_symmetry.space_group_name_H-M   'P 1'
#
loop_
_entity.id
_entity.type
_entity.pdbx_description
1 polymer ?
#
loop_
_entity_poly.entity_id
_entity_poly.type
_entity_poly.pdbx_seq_one_letter_code
_entity_poly.pdbx_strand_id
1 'polypeptide(L)'
;MRDLLIYTFYLVFFQCIIYFVCKLPNLSSRLTQLTPCLDSNRFSSPDYFDLDPVFFKAIDDDFDEDVSGVTKQRFIQIYSDWIAYCLKKQSGNSSVPCGPDSPVVSLCLALSLLGRRCMGGQQSSNLDQFLHGVHQVFAGDINLVPRDDWVLVDLDLLQTVVTPSVRIALKLYQDTFTWSSGNTHNELYKKIVYTEKNVVICPETDPKWRFAVLNDADCLFSFRWVSGRTSVDVYRIVQLTKRRLEFRAIKLNPECVRGLWAGQQREQIFLRNNNEERGSIQSANPVLRNLVNSSCDPPIGYPIYVSPLITSFAGDNDDYINVSGGELSFVNILLRIRDLNMILLLLKYLSILIDILIDIFRII
;
A
#
# COMPACT_ATOMS: atom_id res chain seq x y z
N MET A 1 8.88 -15.53 21.87
CA MET A 1 7.78 -15.04 21.00
C MET A 1 8.19 -13.78 20.26
N ARG A 2 8.58 -12.69 20.94
CA ARG A 2 9.09 -11.45 20.29
C ARG A 2 10.20 -11.71 19.27
N ASP A 3 11.25 -12.43 19.66
CA ASP A 3 12.41 -12.61 18.78
C ASP A 3 12.05 -13.45 17.54
N LEU A 4 11.11 -14.40 17.66
CA LEU A 4 10.56 -15.14 16.53
C LEU A 4 9.76 -14.26 15.56
N LEU A 5 9.03 -13.27 16.08
CA LEU A 5 8.28 -12.30 15.27
C LEU A 5 9.24 -11.40 14.48
N ILE A 6 10.27 -10.89 15.14
CA ILE A 6 11.30 -10.04 14.54
C ILE A 6 12.11 -10.85 13.50
N TYR A 7 12.54 -12.07 13.85
CA TYR A 7 13.17 -13.03 12.93
C TYR A 7 12.34 -13.21 11.65
N THR A 8 11.06 -13.53 11.82
CA THR A 8 10.17 -13.79 10.68
C THR A 8 10.03 -12.57 9.77
N PHE A 9 9.94 -11.37 10.36
CA PHE A 9 9.90 -10.13 9.60
C PHE A 9 11.20 -9.91 8.80
N TYR A 10 12.38 -10.03 9.43
CA TYR A 10 13.66 -9.82 8.77
C TYR A 10 13.89 -10.82 7.63
N LEU A 11 13.52 -12.09 7.84
CA LEU A 11 13.60 -13.13 6.80
C LEU A 11 12.81 -12.73 5.54
N VAL A 12 11.55 -12.31 5.71
CA VAL A 12 10.69 -11.87 4.59
C VAL A 12 11.22 -10.56 3.99
N PHE A 13 11.73 -9.66 4.81
CA PHE A 13 12.30 -8.39 4.37
C PHE A 13 13.51 -8.57 3.45
N PHE A 14 14.46 -9.43 3.80
CA PHE A 14 15.63 -9.68 2.95
C PHE A 14 15.25 -10.40 1.65
N GLN A 15 14.28 -11.30 1.71
CA GLN A 15 13.72 -11.90 0.51
C GLN A 15 13.09 -10.85 -0.43
N CYS A 16 12.43 -9.83 0.14
CA CYS A 16 11.91 -8.70 -0.62
C CYS A 16 13.03 -7.81 -1.19
N ILE A 17 14.10 -7.53 -0.44
CA ILE A 17 15.27 -6.80 -0.96
C ILE A 17 15.81 -7.50 -2.20
N ILE A 18 16.08 -8.80 -2.10
CA ILE A 18 16.61 -9.58 -3.22
C ILE A 18 15.67 -9.53 -4.43
N TYR A 19 14.37 -9.67 -4.21
CA TYR A 19 13.37 -9.54 -5.29
C TYR A 19 13.45 -8.18 -5.99
N PHE A 20 13.49 -7.07 -5.22
CA PHE A 20 13.52 -5.73 -5.79
C PHE A 20 14.87 -5.40 -6.45
N VAL A 21 16.00 -5.88 -5.92
CA VAL A 21 17.31 -5.80 -6.60
C VAL A 21 17.27 -6.51 -7.94
N CYS A 22 16.78 -7.75 -7.98
CA CYS A 22 16.68 -8.52 -9.23
C CYS A 22 15.73 -7.87 -10.25
N LYS A 23 14.76 -7.08 -9.78
CA LYS A 23 13.78 -6.35 -10.60
C LYS A 23 14.27 -4.97 -11.05
N LEU A 24 15.41 -4.48 -10.56
CA LEU A 24 15.92 -3.15 -10.91
C LEU A 24 16.02 -2.97 -12.43
N PRO A 25 15.57 -1.81 -12.97
CA PRO A 25 15.74 -1.50 -14.38
C PRO A 25 17.21 -1.30 -14.69
N ASN A 26 17.67 -1.83 -15.84
CA ASN A 26 19.06 -1.74 -16.29
C ASN A 26 20.07 -2.26 -15.26
N LEU A 27 19.74 -3.35 -14.56
CA LEU A 27 20.53 -3.91 -13.46
C LEU A 27 22.02 -4.08 -13.83
N SER A 28 22.33 -4.61 -15.02
CA SER A 28 23.72 -4.79 -15.45
C SER A 28 24.52 -3.48 -15.47
N SER A 29 23.92 -2.39 -15.95
CA SER A 29 24.58 -1.07 -15.99
C SER A 29 24.75 -0.49 -14.59
N ARG A 30 23.72 -0.62 -13.73
CA ARG A 30 23.79 -0.18 -12.33
C ARG A 30 24.86 -0.93 -11.56
N LEU A 31 24.99 -2.24 -11.78
CA LEU A 31 26.04 -3.05 -11.17
C LEU A 31 27.43 -2.58 -11.60
N THR A 32 27.66 -2.27 -12.88
CA THR A 32 28.94 -1.70 -13.33
C THR A 32 29.28 -0.39 -12.62
N GLN A 33 28.29 0.48 -12.41
CA GLN A 33 28.47 1.75 -11.69
C GLN A 33 28.75 1.54 -10.20
N LEU A 34 28.10 0.56 -9.56
CA LEU A 34 28.23 0.27 -8.13
C LEU A 34 29.45 -0.60 -7.78
N THR A 35 30.00 -1.35 -8.74
CA THR A 35 31.12 -2.27 -8.47
C THR A 35 32.31 -1.60 -7.77
N PRO A 36 32.80 -0.41 -8.19
CA PRO A 36 33.91 0.26 -7.52
C PRO A 36 33.66 0.56 -6.03
N CYS A 37 32.45 1.01 -5.67
CA CYS A 37 32.11 1.29 -4.28
C CYS A 37 31.82 0.01 -3.48
N LEU A 38 31.31 -1.04 -4.13
CA LEU A 38 31.15 -2.35 -3.49
C LEU A 38 32.51 -2.99 -3.16
N ASP A 39 33.48 -2.87 -4.08
CA ASP A 39 34.84 -3.37 -3.91
C ASP A 39 35.60 -2.58 -2.84
N SER A 40 35.48 -1.24 -2.81
CA SER A 40 36.13 -0.42 -1.79
C SER A 40 35.65 -0.73 -0.37
N ASN A 41 34.39 -1.16 -0.23
CA ASN A 41 33.79 -1.61 1.03
C ASN A 41 33.98 -3.11 1.27
N ARG A 42 34.76 -3.79 0.42
CA ARG A 42 35.09 -5.22 0.49
C ARG A 42 33.90 -6.17 0.38
N PHE A 43 32.72 -5.73 -0.07
CA PHE A 43 31.56 -6.64 -0.22
C PHE A 43 31.79 -7.74 -1.26
N SER A 44 32.71 -7.53 -2.20
CA SER A 44 33.12 -8.54 -3.18
C SER A 44 34.02 -9.62 -2.59
N SER A 45 34.67 -9.36 -1.45
CA SER A 45 35.65 -10.25 -0.81
C SER A 45 34.99 -11.54 -0.28
N PRO A 46 35.49 -12.76 -0.60
CA PRO A 46 34.92 -14.02 -0.09
C PRO A 46 35.05 -14.19 1.43
N ASP A 47 36.03 -13.54 2.04
CA ASP A 47 36.31 -13.47 3.49
C ASP A 47 35.61 -12.27 4.16
N TYR A 48 34.67 -11.61 3.48
CA TYR A 48 33.95 -10.48 4.07
C TYR A 48 33.15 -10.91 5.31
N PHE A 49 33.30 -10.14 6.38
CA PHE A 49 32.51 -10.23 7.60
C PHE A 49 32.18 -8.84 8.12
N ASP A 50 31.06 -8.72 8.83
CA ASP A 50 30.63 -7.50 9.49
C ASP A 50 30.23 -7.81 10.93
N LEU A 51 30.86 -7.08 11.86
CA LEU A 51 30.70 -7.21 13.32
C LEU A 51 29.80 -6.13 13.92
N ASP A 52 28.96 -5.49 13.10
CA ASP A 52 28.03 -4.48 13.60
C ASP A 52 27.19 -5.09 14.74
N PRO A 53 27.11 -4.42 15.91
CA PRO A 53 26.36 -4.92 17.04
C PRO A 53 24.89 -5.18 16.69
N VAL A 54 24.35 -4.54 15.65
CA VAL A 54 23.00 -4.73 15.07
C VAL A 54 22.65 -6.20 14.83
N PHE A 55 23.63 -7.05 14.51
CA PHE A 55 23.41 -8.45 14.13
C PHE A 55 23.17 -9.37 15.31
N PHE A 56 22.27 -10.32 15.16
CA PHE A 56 21.92 -11.24 16.24
C PHE A 56 21.55 -12.63 15.76
N LYS A 57 22.22 -13.65 16.31
CA LYS A 57 22.00 -15.07 16.00
C LYS A 57 20.52 -15.51 16.00
N ALA A 58 19.70 -15.00 16.92
CA ALA A 58 18.29 -15.43 16.98
C ALA A 58 17.40 -14.80 15.90
N ILE A 59 17.90 -13.81 15.16
CA ILE A 59 17.17 -13.02 14.16
C ILE A 59 17.78 -13.20 12.76
N ASP A 60 19.10 -13.30 12.65
CA ASP A 60 19.83 -13.35 11.40
C ASP A 60 20.26 -14.78 11.07
N ASP A 61 19.69 -15.37 10.02
CA ASP A 61 20.08 -16.71 9.55
C ASP A 61 21.54 -16.77 9.07
N ASP A 62 22.04 -15.66 8.52
CA ASP A 62 23.40 -15.49 8.00
C ASP A 62 24.43 -15.08 9.07
N PHE A 63 24.04 -15.14 10.35
CA PHE A 63 24.95 -14.93 11.46
C PHE A 63 25.93 -16.09 11.60
N ASP A 64 27.21 -15.78 11.65
CA ASP A 64 28.30 -16.72 11.83
C ASP A 64 28.80 -16.69 13.28
N GLU A 65 28.64 -17.80 14.00
CA GLU A 65 29.01 -17.90 15.41
C GLU A 65 30.51 -17.83 15.64
N ASP A 66 31.29 -18.38 14.70
CA ASP A 66 32.74 -18.46 14.81
C ASP A 66 33.38 -17.06 14.75
N VAL A 67 32.75 -16.14 14.02
CA VAL A 67 33.20 -14.76 13.82
C VAL A 67 32.38 -13.77 14.66
N SER A 68 31.24 -14.19 15.21
CA SER A 68 30.28 -13.35 15.93
C SER A 68 29.77 -12.17 15.10
N GLY A 69 29.39 -12.43 13.85
CA GLY A 69 28.89 -11.41 12.93
C GLY A 69 28.31 -12.01 11.65
N VAL A 70 27.88 -11.16 10.71
CA VAL A 70 27.35 -11.63 9.41
C VAL A 70 28.51 -11.84 8.44
N THR A 71 28.55 -12.97 7.74
CA THR A 71 29.59 -13.27 6.75
C THR A 71 29.00 -13.47 5.36
N LYS A 72 29.77 -13.12 4.32
CA LYS A 72 29.36 -13.33 2.93
C LYS A 72 29.12 -14.81 2.63
N GLN A 73 29.92 -15.70 3.21
CA GLN A 73 29.78 -17.15 3.01
C GLN A 73 28.42 -17.66 3.51
N ARG A 74 28.03 -17.27 4.73
CA ARG A 74 26.71 -17.62 5.28
C ARG A 74 25.58 -17.02 4.47
N PHE A 75 25.69 -15.74 4.07
CA PHE A 75 24.70 -15.09 3.22
C PHE A 75 24.46 -15.86 1.91
N ILE A 76 25.53 -16.28 1.23
CA ILE A 76 25.44 -17.05 -0.02
C ILE A 76 24.78 -18.41 0.21
N GLN A 77 25.13 -19.12 1.30
CA GLN A 77 24.53 -20.41 1.64
C GLN A 77 23.00 -20.34 1.79
N ILE A 78 22.48 -19.20 2.26
CA ILE A 78 21.06 -19.04 2.56
C ILE A 78 20.30 -18.46 1.37
N TYR A 79 20.86 -17.45 0.68
CA TYR A 79 20.11 -16.64 -0.26
C TYR A 79 20.45 -16.85 -1.75
N SER A 80 21.52 -17.60 -2.08
CA SER A 80 21.95 -17.79 -3.47
C SER A 80 20.88 -18.40 -4.38
N ASP A 81 20.17 -19.43 -3.90
CA ASP A 81 19.06 -20.07 -4.63
C ASP A 81 17.93 -19.08 -4.93
N TRP A 82 17.60 -18.21 -3.96
CA TRP A 82 16.56 -17.21 -4.12
C TRP A 82 16.96 -16.09 -5.11
N ILE A 83 18.23 -15.66 -5.07
CA ILE A 83 18.77 -14.69 -6.03
C ILE A 83 18.70 -15.27 -7.45
N ALA A 84 19.18 -16.49 -7.64
CA ALA A 84 19.14 -17.17 -8.94
C ALA A 84 17.70 -17.37 -9.44
N TYR A 85 16.79 -17.76 -8.55
CA TYR A 85 15.37 -17.89 -8.86
C TYR A 85 14.75 -16.56 -9.30
N CYS A 86 14.99 -15.48 -8.56
CA CYS A 86 14.47 -14.15 -8.87
C CYS A 86 14.97 -13.64 -10.21
N LEU A 87 16.27 -13.72 -10.48
CA LEU A 87 16.86 -13.28 -11.76
C LEU A 87 16.28 -14.06 -12.95
N LYS A 88 16.12 -15.38 -12.81
CA LYS A 88 15.53 -16.22 -13.86
C LYS A 88 14.08 -15.83 -14.20
N LYS A 89 13.33 -15.28 -13.25
CA LYS A 89 11.95 -14.82 -13.47
C LYS A 89 11.86 -13.44 -14.12
N GLN A 90 12.93 -12.64 -14.10
CA GLN A 90 12.93 -11.31 -14.68
C GLN A 90 13.39 -11.35 -16.14
N SER A 91 12.51 -11.03 -17.09
CA SER A 91 12.80 -11.13 -18.53
C SER A 91 13.99 -10.29 -18.97
N GLY A 92 14.24 -9.14 -18.33
CA GLY A 92 15.34 -8.23 -18.69
C GLY A 92 16.68 -8.48 -17.99
N ASN A 93 16.70 -9.28 -16.92
CA ASN A 93 17.88 -9.45 -16.06
C ASN A 93 18.36 -10.92 -15.96
N SER A 94 17.76 -11.83 -16.73
CA SER A 94 18.07 -13.27 -16.69
C SER A 94 19.50 -13.63 -17.10
N SER A 95 20.20 -12.75 -17.82
CA SER A 95 21.60 -12.94 -18.24
C SER A 95 22.63 -12.40 -17.25
N VAL A 96 22.22 -11.77 -16.15
CA VAL A 96 23.14 -11.24 -15.14
C VAL A 96 23.81 -12.40 -14.38
N PRO A 97 25.15 -12.45 -14.29
CA PRO A 97 25.83 -13.48 -13.52
C PRO A 97 25.40 -13.47 -12.06
N CYS A 98 25.09 -14.64 -11.49
CA CYS A 98 24.62 -14.78 -10.11
C CYS A 98 25.50 -15.71 -9.26
N GLY A 99 26.77 -15.89 -9.65
CA GLY A 99 27.73 -16.69 -8.88
C GLY A 99 28.13 -16.04 -7.55
N PRO A 100 28.84 -16.76 -6.66
CA PRO A 100 29.29 -16.27 -5.35
C PRO A 100 30.03 -14.92 -5.40
N ASP A 101 30.86 -14.72 -6.42
CA ASP A 101 31.67 -13.52 -6.61
C ASP A 101 30.98 -12.46 -7.49
N SER A 102 29.71 -12.67 -7.84
CA SER A 102 28.99 -11.74 -8.71
C SER A 102 28.65 -10.43 -8.00
N PRO A 103 28.66 -9.29 -8.74
CA PRO A 103 28.33 -8.00 -8.16
C PRO A 103 26.87 -7.92 -7.67
N VAL A 104 25.96 -8.71 -8.24
CA VAL A 104 24.56 -8.77 -7.78
C VAL A 104 24.44 -9.39 -6.38
N VAL A 105 25.22 -10.44 -6.08
CA VAL A 105 25.27 -11.03 -4.74
C VAL A 105 25.85 -10.03 -3.74
N SER A 106 26.94 -9.35 -4.10
CA SER A 106 27.56 -8.32 -3.26
C SER A 106 26.62 -7.13 -3.00
N LEU A 107 25.83 -6.71 -3.99
CA LEU A 107 24.80 -5.67 -3.83
C LEU A 107 23.66 -6.13 -2.92
N CYS A 108 23.16 -7.36 -3.09
CA CYS A 108 22.13 -7.92 -2.22
C CYS A 108 22.62 -8.00 -0.75
N LEU A 109 23.87 -8.40 -0.53
CA LEU A 109 24.50 -8.40 0.79
C LEU A 109 24.63 -6.98 1.36
N ALA A 110 25.13 -6.03 0.58
CA ALA A 110 25.30 -4.65 1.04
C ALA A 110 23.95 -4.02 1.43
N LEU A 111 22.90 -4.25 0.64
CA LEU A 111 21.55 -3.75 0.93
C LEU A 111 20.86 -4.46 2.10
N SER A 112 21.11 -5.76 2.33
CA SER A 112 20.58 -6.44 3.51
C SER A 112 21.21 -5.91 4.80
N LEU A 113 22.52 -5.65 4.80
CA LEU A 113 23.23 -5.03 5.91
C LEU A 113 22.75 -3.60 6.18
N LEU A 114 22.65 -2.77 5.13
CA LEU A 114 22.08 -1.43 5.22
C LEU A 114 20.66 -1.47 5.80
N GLY A 115 19.81 -2.35 5.30
CA GLY A 115 18.43 -2.51 5.76
C GLY A 115 18.32 -2.83 7.26
N ARG A 116 19.21 -3.67 7.79
CA ARG A 116 19.30 -3.98 9.23
C ARG A 116 19.65 -2.75 10.06
N ARG A 117 20.62 -1.96 9.61
CA ARG A 117 21.05 -0.75 10.32
C ARG A 117 19.98 0.35 10.29
N CYS A 118 19.31 0.53 9.16
CA CYS A 118 18.25 1.53 9.03
C CYS A 118 17.04 1.25 9.93
N MET A 119 16.79 -0.02 10.29
CA MET A 119 15.72 -0.40 11.22
C MET A 119 16.19 -0.56 12.67
N GLY A 120 17.46 -0.24 12.96
CA GLY A 120 17.98 -0.05 14.32
C GLY A 120 18.36 -1.32 15.09
N GLY A 121 19.01 -2.31 14.47
CA GLY A 121 19.37 -3.55 15.17
C GLY A 121 20.13 -3.34 16.50
N GLN A 122 19.92 -4.29 17.42
CA GLN A 122 20.56 -4.51 18.73
C GLN A 122 20.85 -3.32 19.67
N GLN A 123 20.30 -2.14 19.41
CA GLN A 123 19.75 -1.34 20.52
C GLN A 123 18.29 -1.76 20.83
N SER A 124 17.70 -2.60 19.98
CA SER A 124 16.34 -3.14 20.08
C SER A 124 16.15 -4.24 21.14
N SER A 125 16.73 -4.10 22.34
CA SER A 125 16.15 -4.76 23.52
C SER A 125 14.70 -4.29 23.73
N ASN A 126 14.39 -3.10 23.21
CA ASN A 126 13.07 -2.50 23.15
C ASN A 126 12.41 -2.70 21.76
N LEU A 127 11.24 -3.34 21.75
CA LEU A 127 10.38 -3.51 20.58
C LEU A 127 9.99 -2.16 19.95
N ASP A 128 9.86 -1.12 20.77
CA ASP A 128 9.44 0.21 20.31
C ASP A 128 10.47 0.85 19.37
N GLN A 129 11.77 0.63 19.61
CA GLN A 129 12.83 1.16 18.77
C GLN A 129 12.87 0.46 17.40
N PHE A 130 12.66 -0.86 17.39
CA PHE A 130 12.53 -1.62 16.16
C PHE A 130 11.32 -1.16 15.34
N LEU A 131 10.14 -1.03 15.99
CA LEU A 131 8.93 -0.55 15.32
C LEU A 131 9.10 0.88 14.79
N HIS A 132 9.84 1.73 15.52
CA HIS A 132 10.19 3.07 15.07
C HIS A 132 11.06 3.05 13.82
N GLY A 133 12.14 2.26 13.81
CA GLY A 133 13.02 2.11 12.65
C GLY A 133 12.27 1.56 11.42
N VAL A 134 11.43 0.55 11.62
CA VAL A 134 10.54 0.03 10.58
C VAL A 134 9.60 1.13 10.05
N HIS A 135 9.02 1.95 10.93
CA HIS A 135 8.14 3.07 10.53
C HIS A 135 8.89 4.13 9.72
N GLN A 136 10.11 4.49 10.13
CA GLN A 136 10.96 5.45 9.41
C GLN A 136 11.23 4.96 7.97
N VAL A 137 11.70 3.73 7.81
CA VAL A 137 11.96 3.15 6.48
C VAL A 137 10.67 2.99 5.66
N PHE A 138 9.54 2.65 6.29
CA PHE A 138 8.22 2.58 5.65
C PHE A 138 7.78 3.94 5.10
N ALA A 139 7.98 5.01 5.88
CA ALA A 139 7.70 6.38 5.49
C ALA A 139 8.65 6.90 4.39
N GLY A 140 9.77 6.22 4.18
CA GLY A 140 10.83 6.63 3.24
C GLY A 140 11.85 7.59 3.86
N ASP A 141 11.82 7.75 5.18
CA ASP A 141 12.77 8.55 5.96
C ASP A 141 13.91 7.63 6.43
N ILE A 142 14.93 7.46 5.60
CA ILE A 142 16.03 6.52 5.85
C ILE A 142 17.24 7.29 6.38
N ASN A 143 17.59 7.01 7.64
CA ASN A 143 18.80 7.52 8.27
C ASN A 143 19.98 6.61 7.96
N LEU A 144 20.95 7.13 7.19
CA LEU A 144 22.18 6.40 6.86
C LEU A 144 23.23 6.58 7.95
N VAL A 145 23.97 5.52 8.24
CA VAL A 145 25.20 5.58 9.02
C VAL A 145 26.40 5.77 8.08
N PRO A 146 27.51 6.38 8.52
CA PRO A 146 28.67 6.64 7.65
C PRO A 146 29.24 5.39 6.95
N ARG A 147 29.04 4.21 7.54
CA ARG A 147 29.46 2.93 6.94
C ARG A 147 28.66 2.57 5.67
N ASP A 148 27.47 3.14 5.51
CA ASP A 148 26.57 2.89 4.38
C ASP A 148 26.61 4.01 3.32
N ASP A 149 27.58 4.92 3.40
CA ASP A 149 27.77 6.02 2.42
C ASP A 149 27.99 5.53 0.98
N TRP A 150 28.33 4.25 0.79
CA TRP A 150 28.44 3.63 -0.53
C TRP A 150 27.12 3.72 -1.33
N VAL A 151 25.96 3.75 -0.65
CA VAL A 151 24.65 3.86 -1.30
C VAL A 151 24.43 5.23 -1.96
N LEU A 152 25.20 6.26 -1.56
CA LEU A 152 25.08 7.61 -2.10
C LEU A 152 25.44 7.68 -3.60
N VAL A 153 26.15 6.66 -4.13
CA VAL A 153 26.42 6.51 -5.56
C VAL A 153 25.13 6.29 -6.36
N ASP A 154 24.12 5.67 -5.75
CA ASP A 154 22.81 5.38 -6.34
C ASP A 154 21.72 5.45 -5.26
N LEU A 155 21.35 6.68 -4.89
CA LEU A 155 20.33 6.95 -3.87
C LEU A 155 18.95 6.39 -4.23
N ASP A 156 18.68 6.14 -5.51
CA ASP A 156 17.41 5.55 -5.95
C ASP A 156 17.18 4.19 -5.28
N LEU A 157 18.25 3.44 -4.96
CA LEU A 157 18.16 2.13 -4.30
C LEU A 157 17.33 2.18 -3.01
N LEU A 158 17.39 3.29 -2.27
CA LEU A 158 16.60 3.48 -1.06
C LEU A 158 15.09 3.47 -1.36
N GLN A 159 14.66 4.18 -2.39
CA GLN A 159 13.25 4.35 -2.77
C GLN A 159 12.75 3.24 -3.71
N THR A 160 13.62 2.58 -4.48
CA THR A 160 13.26 1.52 -5.43
C THR A 160 13.44 0.11 -4.85
N VAL A 161 14.29 -0.06 -3.84
CA VAL A 161 14.55 -1.36 -3.20
C VAL A 161 14.15 -1.34 -1.73
N VAL A 162 14.80 -0.52 -0.91
CA VAL A 162 14.70 -0.65 0.57
C VAL A 162 13.28 -0.34 1.07
N THR A 163 12.73 0.84 0.73
CA THR A 163 11.38 1.25 1.15
C THR A 163 10.28 0.31 0.62
N PRO A 164 10.25 -0.07 -0.68
CA PRO A 164 9.30 -1.06 -1.19
C PRO A 164 9.45 -2.43 -0.51
N SER A 165 10.67 -2.84 -0.16
CA SER A 165 10.93 -4.10 0.53
C SER A 165 10.29 -4.12 1.92
N VAL A 166 10.48 -3.07 2.74
CA VAL A 166 9.83 -2.97 4.06
C VAL A 166 8.31 -2.97 3.91
N ARG A 167 7.78 -2.21 2.95
CA ARG A 167 6.34 -2.10 2.68
C ARG A 167 5.70 -3.45 2.36
N ILE A 168 6.26 -4.18 1.41
CA ILE A 168 5.77 -5.51 1.02
C ILE A 168 5.99 -6.51 2.16
N ALA A 169 7.16 -6.48 2.82
CA ALA A 169 7.46 -7.39 3.91
C ALA A 169 6.48 -7.25 5.08
N LEU A 170 6.16 -6.02 5.49
CA LEU A 170 5.15 -5.75 6.51
C LEU A 170 3.77 -6.30 6.12
N LYS A 171 3.37 -6.13 4.87
CA LYS A 171 2.08 -6.64 4.39
C LYS A 171 2.05 -8.17 4.36
N LEU A 172 3.10 -8.80 3.84
CA LEU A 172 3.21 -10.26 3.80
C LEU A 172 3.28 -10.87 5.21
N TYR A 173 4.01 -10.22 6.11
CA TYR A 173 4.10 -10.58 7.51
C TYR A 173 2.74 -10.52 8.21
N GLN A 174 1.95 -9.47 7.97
CA GLN A 174 0.60 -9.32 8.52
C GLN A 174 -0.37 -10.40 7.99
N ASP A 175 -0.29 -10.73 6.70
CA ASP A 175 -1.18 -11.72 6.07
C ASP A 175 -0.78 -13.16 6.40
N THR A 176 0.51 -13.40 6.60
CA THR A 176 1.09 -14.72 6.82
C THR A 176 1.81 -14.71 8.16
N PHE A 177 1.05 -14.52 9.25
CA PHE A 177 1.60 -14.52 10.62
C PHE A 177 2.43 -15.78 10.93
N THR A 178 2.12 -16.90 10.27
CA THR A 178 2.95 -18.10 10.23
C THR A 178 3.69 -18.20 8.90
N TRP A 179 4.74 -17.40 8.70
CA TRP A 179 5.70 -17.73 7.66
C TRP A 179 6.31 -19.08 7.98
N SER A 180 5.90 -20.14 7.27
CA SER A 180 6.57 -21.43 7.36
C SER A 180 7.82 -21.38 6.49
N SER A 181 8.95 -21.78 7.04
CA SER A 181 10.22 -22.03 6.34
C SER A 181 10.12 -23.07 5.22
N GLY A 182 8.93 -23.67 5.00
CA GLY A 182 8.63 -24.59 3.90
C GLY A 182 7.95 -23.97 2.66
N ASN A 183 7.72 -22.65 2.62
CA ASN A 183 7.21 -22.01 1.40
C ASN A 183 8.22 -22.16 0.25
N THR A 184 7.77 -22.66 -0.89
CA THR A 184 8.63 -22.76 -2.07
C THR A 184 8.97 -21.38 -2.63
N HIS A 185 10.14 -21.22 -3.27
CA HIS A 185 10.53 -19.99 -3.96
C HIS A 185 9.42 -19.45 -4.90
N ASN A 186 8.66 -20.34 -5.54
CA ASN A 186 7.54 -19.98 -6.41
C ASN A 186 6.37 -19.33 -5.68
N GLU A 187 6.00 -19.85 -4.51
CA GLU A 187 4.89 -19.31 -3.71
C GLU A 187 5.24 -17.92 -3.17
N LEU A 188 6.45 -17.77 -2.62
CA LEU A 188 6.98 -16.48 -2.18
C LEU A 188 6.99 -15.46 -3.32
N TYR A 189 7.54 -15.82 -4.48
CA TYR A 189 7.59 -14.93 -5.63
C TYR A 189 6.19 -14.49 -6.07
N LYS A 190 5.24 -15.44 -6.16
CA LYS A 190 3.84 -15.14 -6.50
C LYS A 190 3.18 -14.22 -5.48
N LYS A 191 3.41 -14.45 -4.18
CA LYS A 191 2.89 -13.59 -3.10
C LYS A 191 3.43 -12.17 -3.20
N ILE A 192 4.75 -11.99 -3.37
CA ILE A 192 5.35 -10.66 -3.56
C ILE A 192 4.74 -9.95 -4.77
N VAL A 193 4.70 -10.61 -5.93
CA VAL A 193 4.16 -10.04 -7.18
C VAL A 193 2.67 -9.71 -7.03
N TYR A 194 1.88 -10.56 -6.39
CA TYR A 194 0.47 -10.31 -6.14
C TYR A 194 0.27 -9.09 -5.24
N THR A 195 1.01 -9.01 -4.13
CA THR A 195 0.90 -7.89 -3.19
C THR A 195 1.30 -6.57 -3.85
N GLU A 196 2.39 -6.57 -4.63
CA GLU A 196 2.87 -5.40 -5.35
C GLU A 196 1.83 -4.86 -6.36
N LYS A 197 1.09 -5.76 -7.02
CA LYS A 197 0.10 -5.38 -8.04
C LYS A 197 -1.25 -4.97 -7.47
N ASN A 198 -1.70 -5.63 -6.40
CA ASN A 198 -3.09 -5.53 -5.93
C ASN A 198 -3.26 -4.71 -4.64
N VAL A 199 -2.17 -4.35 -3.96
CA VAL A 199 -2.22 -3.58 -2.71
C VAL A 199 -1.48 -2.27 -2.86
N VAL A 200 -2.18 -1.16 -2.61
CA VAL A 200 -1.54 0.15 -2.52
C VAL A 200 -0.93 0.31 -1.13
N ILE A 201 0.39 0.20 -1.05
CA ILE A 201 1.14 0.35 0.20
C ILE A 201 1.87 1.69 0.24
N CYS A 202 1.43 2.58 1.13
CA CYS A 202 2.05 3.89 1.37
C CYS A 202 1.58 4.48 2.71
N PRO A 203 2.31 5.47 3.27
CA PRO A 203 1.84 6.25 4.41
C PRO A 203 0.51 6.96 4.12
N GLU A 204 -0.31 7.17 5.14
CA GLU A 204 -1.60 7.85 4.97
C GLU A 204 -1.47 9.34 4.62
N THR A 205 -0.31 9.93 4.90
CA THR A 205 0.05 11.29 4.53
C THR A 205 0.48 11.43 3.07
N ASP A 206 0.77 10.32 2.39
CA ASP A 206 1.18 10.31 0.98
C ASP A 206 -0.04 10.67 0.09
N PRO A 207 0.08 11.63 -0.85
CA PRO A 207 -0.96 11.92 -1.83
C PRO A 207 -1.47 10.69 -2.58
N LYS A 208 -0.61 9.68 -2.78
CA LYS A 208 -0.95 8.39 -3.38
C LYS A 208 -2.05 7.67 -2.61
N TRP A 209 -2.09 7.79 -1.28
CA TRP A 209 -3.14 7.20 -0.45
C TRP A 209 -4.50 7.77 -0.83
N ARG A 210 -4.63 9.10 -0.82
CA ARG A 210 -5.87 9.79 -1.20
C ARG A 210 -6.26 9.47 -2.64
N PHE A 211 -5.29 9.46 -3.56
CA PHE A 211 -5.53 9.10 -4.95
C PHE A 211 -6.06 7.67 -5.09
N ALA A 212 -5.50 6.71 -4.36
CA ALA A 212 -5.96 5.32 -4.39
C ALA A 212 -7.37 5.15 -3.82
N VAL A 213 -7.72 5.88 -2.76
CA VAL A 213 -9.10 5.90 -2.23
C VAL A 213 -10.08 6.45 -3.27
N LEU A 214 -9.73 7.55 -3.94
CA LEU A 214 -10.58 8.19 -4.95
C LEU A 214 -10.70 7.38 -6.24
N ASN A 215 -9.70 6.54 -6.55
CA ASN A 215 -9.72 5.63 -7.70
C ASN A 215 -10.12 4.21 -7.30
N ASP A 216 -10.88 4.07 -6.21
CA ASP A 216 -11.57 2.82 -5.90
C ASP A 216 -10.66 1.59 -5.71
N ALA A 217 -9.42 1.81 -5.25
CA ALA A 217 -8.46 0.73 -5.06
C ALA A 217 -9.00 -0.36 -4.12
N ASP A 218 -8.85 -1.62 -4.52
CA ASP A 218 -9.42 -2.76 -3.80
C ASP A 218 -8.84 -2.93 -2.39
N CYS A 219 -7.55 -2.64 -2.23
CA CYS A 219 -6.85 -2.80 -0.96
C CYS A 219 -5.80 -1.69 -0.77
N LEU A 220 -5.87 -1.01 0.37
CA LEU A 220 -4.84 -0.08 0.83
C LEU A 220 -4.25 -0.58 2.15
N PHE A 221 -2.96 -0.42 2.33
CA PHE A 221 -2.24 -0.81 3.55
C PHE A 221 -1.25 0.28 3.97
N SER A 222 -1.31 0.65 5.24
CA SER A 222 -0.41 1.63 5.85
C SER A 222 0.04 1.18 7.23
N PHE A 223 1.21 1.66 7.64
CA PHE A 223 1.75 1.51 8.97
C PHE A 223 1.75 2.88 9.67
N ARG A 224 0.87 3.06 10.64
CA ARG A 224 0.64 4.31 11.34
C ARG A 224 1.39 4.32 12.66
N TRP A 225 2.15 5.37 12.89
CA TRP A 225 2.66 5.74 14.21
C TRP A 225 1.84 6.88 14.81
N VAL A 226 1.41 6.72 16.06
CA VAL A 226 0.77 7.77 16.86
C VAL A 226 1.67 8.05 18.05
N SER A 227 2.32 9.21 18.04
CA SER A 227 3.15 9.65 19.15
C SER A 227 2.27 9.93 20.37
N GLY A 228 2.57 9.25 21.47
CA GLY A 228 1.90 9.47 22.74
C GLY A 228 2.49 10.70 23.42
N ARG A 229 1.81 11.86 23.34
CA ARG A 229 2.29 13.07 24.05
C ARG A 229 2.41 12.88 25.57
N THR A 230 1.72 11.89 26.14
CA THR A 230 1.69 11.52 27.57
C THR A 230 1.70 10.01 27.82
N SER A 231 1.83 9.18 26.78
CA SER A 231 1.75 7.71 26.83
C SER A 231 2.84 7.07 25.98
N VAL A 232 2.99 5.75 26.10
CA VAL A 232 3.83 4.95 25.19
C VAL A 232 3.36 5.16 23.74
N ASP A 233 4.32 5.21 22.81
CA ASP A 233 4.06 5.29 21.38
C ASP A 233 3.24 4.09 20.90
N VAL A 234 2.30 4.35 19.97
CA VAL A 234 1.40 3.31 19.47
C VAL A 234 1.58 3.14 17.97
N TYR A 235 1.97 1.93 17.56
CA TYR A 235 2.08 1.52 16.18
C TYR A 235 0.83 0.72 15.77
N ARG A 236 0.23 1.06 14.63
CA ARG A 236 -1.01 0.43 14.13
C ARG A 236 -0.89 0.11 12.66
N ILE A 237 -1.34 -1.08 12.29
CA ILE A 237 -1.57 -1.43 10.90
C ILE A 237 -2.96 -0.90 10.52
N VAL A 238 -3.01 -0.13 9.43
CA VAL A 238 -4.25 0.38 8.84
C VAL A 238 -4.45 -0.31 7.50
N GLN A 239 -5.50 -1.11 7.39
CA GLN A 239 -5.87 -1.77 6.15
C GLN A 239 -7.29 -1.39 5.76
N LEU A 240 -7.45 -0.90 4.53
CA LEU A 240 -8.75 -0.66 3.92
C LEU A 240 -8.96 -1.72 2.83
N THR A 241 -10.12 -2.36 2.83
CA THR A 241 -10.47 -3.35 1.81
C THR A 241 -11.85 -3.00 1.26
N LYS A 242 -11.93 -2.82 -0.05
CA LYS A 242 -13.20 -2.62 -0.76
C LYS A 242 -14.00 -3.92 -0.69
N ARG A 243 -15.21 -3.82 -0.13
CA ARG A 243 -16.13 -4.96 0.01
C ARG A 243 -17.54 -4.49 -0.26
N ARG A 244 -18.34 -5.35 -0.89
CA ARG A 244 -19.78 -5.16 -0.95
C ARG A 244 -20.34 -5.41 0.46
N LEU A 245 -20.99 -4.39 1.01
CA LEU A 245 -21.67 -4.47 2.29
C LEU A 245 -23.17 -4.35 2.04
N GLU A 246 -23.94 -5.19 2.72
CA GLU A 246 -25.39 -5.10 2.70
C GLU A 246 -25.83 -4.01 3.68
N PHE A 247 -26.42 -2.95 3.15
CA PHE A 247 -27.01 -1.89 3.97
C PHE A 247 -28.52 -2.01 3.97
N ARG A 248 -29.13 -1.81 5.15
CA ARG A 248 -30.57 -1.61 5.26
C ARG A 248 -30.86 -0.11 5.17
N ALA A 249 -31.50 0.31 4.09
CA ALA A 249 -32.00 1.67 3.97
C ALA A 249 -33.33 1.79 4.71
N ILE A 250 -33.44 2.74 5.64
CA ILE A 250 -34.67 3.01 6.40
C ILE A 250 -35.12 4.44 6.07
N LYS A 251 -36.36 4.58 5.59
CA LYS A 251 -37.00 5.88 5.39
C LYS A 251 -37.88 6.20 6.59
N LEU A 252 -37.56 7.27 7.31
CA LEU A 252 -38.37 7.77 8.41
C LEU A 252 -39.41 8.78 7.89
N ASN A 253 -40.56 8.86 8.57
CA ASN A 253 -41.55 9.89 8.29
C ASN A 253 -40.97 11.27 8.67
N PRO A 254 -40.91 12.26 7.76
CA PRO A 254 -40.36 13.57 8.06
C PRO A 254 -41.09 14.29 9.20
N GLU A 255 -42.40 14.10 9.37
CA GLU A 255 -43.15 14.71 10.46
C GLU A 255 -42.78 14.12 11.83
N CYS A 256 -42.44 12.82 11.86
CA CYS A 256 -41.93 12.19 13.07
C CYS A 256 -40.58 12.78 13.47
N VAL A 257 -39.68 12.97 12.49
CA VAL A 257 -38.38 13.62 12.70
C VAL A 257 -38.55 15.04 13.24
N ARG A 258 -39.39 15.86 12.59
CA ARG A 258 -39.67 17.23 13.04
C ARG A 258 -40.30 17.27 14.43
N GLY A 259 -41.22 16.36 14.72
CA GLY A 259 -41.85 16.25 16.04
C GLY A 259 -40.86 15.90 17.15
N LEU A 260 -39.95 14.95 16.89
CA LEU A 260 -38.88 14.59 17.83
C LEU A 260 -37.92 15.77 18.07
N TRP A 261 -37.48 16.43 17.00
CA TRP A 261 -36.62 17.60 17.09
C TRP A 261 -37.28 18.74 17.87
N ALA A 262 -38.52 19.11 17.53
CA ALA A 262 -39.28 20.15 18.22
C ALA A 262 -39.51 19.82 19.70
N GLY A 263 -39.80 18.54 20.01
CA GLY A 263 -39.93 18.06 21.38
C GLY A 263 -38.64 18.24 22.18
N GLN A 264 -37.49 17.89 21.59
CA GLN A 264 -36.18 18.10 22.23
C GLN A 264 -35.87 19.59 22.43
N GLN A 265 -36.14 20.46 21.46
CA GLN A 265 -35.93 21.91 21.64
C GLN A 265 -36.80 22.44 22.78
N ARG A 266 -38.07 22.04 22.84
CA ARG A 266 -38.99 22.48 23.89
C ARG A 266 -38.54 21.99 25.27
N GLU A 267 -38.12 20.74 25.38
CA GLU A 267 -37.70 20.16 26.65
C GLU A 267 -36.38 20.79 27.15
N GLN A 268 -35.37 20.90 26.29
CA GLN A 268 -34.03 21.32 26.71
C GLN A 268 -33.85 22.84 26.71
N ILE A 269 -34.38 23.55 25.72
CA ILE A 269 -34.18 25.00 25.59
C ILE A 269 -35.26 25.75 26.35
N PHE A 270 -36.53 25.42 26.08
CA PHE A 270 -37.65 26.18 26.63
C PHE A 270 -37.92 25.81 28.09
N LEU A 271 -38.05 24.51 28.40
CA LEU A 271 -38.31 24.04 29.76
C LEU A 271 -37.04 23.90 30.62
N ARG A 272 -35.85 24.01 30.01
CA ARG A 272 -34.55 23.86 30.69
C ARG A 272 -34.49 22.58 31.54
N ASN A 273 -34.95 21.46 30.97
CA ASN A 273 -34.82 20.18 31.65
C ASN A 273 -33.33 19.80 31.74
N ASN A 274 -32.81 19.78 32.96
CA ASN A 274 -31.41 19.44 33.25
C ASN A 274 -31.20 17.96 33.58
N ASN A 275 -32.23 17.11 33.41
CA ASN A 275 -32.08 15.68 33.67
C ASN A 275 -31.15 15.02 32.63
N GLU A 276 -30.03 14.47 33.11
CA GLU A 276 -29.06 13.74 32.28
C GLU A 276 -29.62 12.41 31.78
N GLU A 277 -30.52 11.78 32.53
CA GLU A 277 -31.33 10.63 32.10
C GLU A 277 -32.48 11.11 31.20
N ARG A 278 -32.10 11.63 30.04
CA ARG A 278 -33.01 12.02 28.95
C ARG A 278 -34.02 10.89 28.76
N GLY A 279 -35.33 11.21 28.76
CA GLY A 279 -36.40 10.21 28.62
C GLY A 279 -36.01 9.20 27.55
N SER A 280 -35.96 7.92 27.94
CA SER A 280 -35.08 6.89 27.36
C SER A 280 -34.76 7.10 25.89
N ILE A 281 -33.52 7.50 25.65
CA ILE A 281 -32.94 7.63 24.30
C ILE A 281 -33.05 6.29 23.54
N GLN A 282 -33.15 5.17 24.28
CA GLN A 282 -33.38 3.81 23.79
C GLN A 282 -34.88 3.45 23.63
N SER A 283 -35.82 4.23 24.16
CA SER A 283 -37.27 4.00 24.03
C SER A 283 -37.82 4.70 22.79
N ALA A 284 -37.50 4.14 21.62
CA ALA A 284 -38.33 4.13 20.40
C ALA A 284 -37.44 3.70 19.23
N ASN A 285 -37.00 2.44 19.26
CA ASN A 285 -36.25 1.83 18.16
C ASN A 285 -36.94 1.98 16.78
N PRO A 286 -38.30 1.89 16.65
CA PRO A 286 -38.95 2.03 15.34
C PRO A 286 -38.73 3.38 14.64
N VAL A 287 -38.49 4.45 15.40
CA VAL A 287 -38.25 5.80 14.84
C VAL A 287 -36.78 6.21 14.91
N LEU A 288 -35.90 5.28 15.31
CA LEU A 288 -34.47 5.50 15.44
C LEU A 288 -34.14 6.77 16.24
N ARG A 289 -34.87 7.00 17.35
CA ARG A 289 -34.87 8.26 18.10
C ARG A 289 -33.47 8.77 18.45
N ASN A 290 -32.53 7.87 18.75
CA ASN A 290 -31.12 8.22 18.98
C ASN A 290 -30.45 8.88 17.79
N LEU A 291 -30.54 8.25 16.61
CA LEU A 291 -29.95 8.76 15.38
C LEU A 291 -30.63 10.05 14.93
N VAL A 292 -31.93 10.15 15.15
CA VAL A 292 -32.71 11.36 14.85
C VAL A 292 -32.33 12.50 15.79
N ASN A 293 -32.21 12.27 17.09
CA ASN A 293 -31.90 13.34 18.03
C ASN A 293 -30.43 13.78 17.95
N SER A 294 -29.50 12.85 17.68
CA SER A 294 -28.09 13.21 17.52
C SER A 294 -27.82 13.99 16.23
N SER A 295 -28.69 13.88 15.21
CA SER A 295 -28.57 14.64 13.97
C SER A 295 -29.08 16.09 14.07
N CYS A 296 -29.68 16.51 15.19
CA CYS A 296 -29.98 17.92 15.45
C CYS A 296 -28.70 18.76 15.48
N ASP A 297 -28.78 20.01 15.06
CA ASP A 297 -27.70 20.97 15.24
C ASP A 297 -27.39 21.21 16.74
N PRO A 298 -26.14 21.58 17.07
CA PRO A 298 -25.82 22.10 18.40
C PRO A 298 -26.73 23.29 18.76
N PRO A 299 -27.20 23.42 20.02
CA PRO A 299 -26.74 22.72 21.23
C PRO A 299 -27.51 21.42 21.58
N ILE A 300 -28.49 21.02 20.78
CA ILE A 300 -29.41 19.92 21.11
C ILE A 300 -28.80 18.55 20.74
N GLY A 301 -28.28 18.47 19.51
CA GLY A 301 -27.61 17.28 18.99
C GLY A 301 -26.11 17.50 18.77
N TYR A 302 -25.50 16.52 18.11
CA TYR A 302 -24.08 16.45 17.81
C TYR A 302 -23.89 15.63 16.52
N PRO A 303 -24.19 16.22 15.34
CA PRO A 303 -24.13 15.47 14.09
C PRO A 303 -22.67 15.07 13.85
N ILE A 304 -22.44 13.75 13.74
CA ILE A 304 -21.09 13.19 13.55
C ILE A 304 -20.50 13.62 12.20
N TYR A 305 -21.35 13.73 11.18
CA TYR A 305 -20.97 14.14 9.83
C TYR A 305 -22.18 14.69 9.10
N VAL A 306 -22.03 15.89 8.52
CA VAL A 306 -23.00 16.46 7.58
C VAL A 306 -22.37 16.36 6.20
N SER A 307 -22.90 15.44 5.38
CA SER A 307 -22.40 15.29 4.02
C SER A 307 -22.86 16.48 3.17
N PRO A 308 -22.01 17.05 2.29
CA PRO A 308 -22.53 17.83 1.18
C PRO A 308 -23.46 16.95 0.34
N LEU A 309 -24.36 17.56 -0.44
CA LEU A 309 -25.13 16.84 -1.44
C LEU A 309 -24.16 16.20 -2.43
N ILE A 310 -23.95 14.89 -2.30
CA ILE A 310 -23.15 14.09 -3.22
C ILE A 310 -24.05 13.57 -4.33
N THR A 311 -23.56 13.65 -5.57
CA THR A 311 -24.16 12.92 -6.69
C THR A 311 -24.04 11.42 -6.40
N SER A 312 -25.13 10.68 -6.61
CA SER A 312 -25.13 9.24 -6.35
C SER A 312 -24.15 8.51 -7.27
N PHE A 313 -23.27 7.68 -6.72
CA PHE A 313 -22.45 6.71 -7.49
C PHE A 313 -23.26 5.49 -7.96
N ALA A 314 -24.57 5.65 -8.13
CA ALA A 314 -25.44 4.56 -8.60
C ALA A 314 -25.05 4.11 -10.01
N GLY A 315 -24.49 5.02 -10.82
CA GLY A 315 -23.98 4.74 -12.15
C GLY A 315 -22.81 3.77 -12.25
N ASP A 316 -22.11 3.50 -11.14
CA ASP A 316 -21.01 2.53 -11.09
C ASP A 316 -21.46 1.12 -10.68
N ASN A 317 -22.74 0.95 -10.36
CA ASN A 317 -23.29 -0.33 -9.93
C ASN A 317 -23.80 -1.12 -11.15
N ASP A 318 -23.17 -2.26 -11.46
CA ASP A 318 -23.55 -3.14 -12.57
C ASP A 318 -25.03 -3.52 -12.57
N ASP A 319 -25.61 -3.82 -11.40
CA ASP A 319 -27.02 -4.20 -11.28
C ASP A 319 -27.93 -3.01 -11.60
N TYR A 320 -27.54 -1.80 -11.19
CA TYR A 320 -28.27 -0.57 -11.51
C TYR A 320 -28.15 -0.23 -13.00
N ILE A 321 -26.95 -0.34 -13.58
CA ILE A 321 -26.69 -0.14 -15.01
C ILE A 321 -27.52 -1.11 -15.85
N ASN A 322 -27.63 -2.38 -15.43
CA ASN A 322 -28.40 -3.41 -16.12
C ASN A 322 -29.90 -3.10 -16.17
N VAL A 323 -30.45 -2.44 -15.15
CA VAL A 323 -31.88 -2.12 -15.05
C VAL A 323 -32.22 -0.75 -15.63
N SER A 324 -31.42 0.27 -15.32
CA SER A 324 -31.71 1.67 -15.65
C SER A 324 -30.97 2.20 -16.88
N GLY A 325 -29.98 1.44 -17.38
CA GLY A 325 -28.99 1.94 -18.32
C GLY A 325 -27.86 2.69 -17.62
N GLY A 326 -26.64 2.59 -18.15
CA GLY A 326 -25.49 3.31 -17.59
C GLY A 326 -25.65 4.83 -17.71
N GLU A 327 -24.84 5.59 -16.96
CA GLU A 327 -24.90 7.05 -16.98
C GLU A 327 -24.70 7.62 -18.39
N LEU A 328 -25.55 8.58 -18.73
CA LEU A 328 -25.47 9.36 -19.97
C LEU A 328 -24.27 10.32 -19.88
N SER A 329 -23.12 9.86 -20.36
CA SER A 329 -21.95 10.70 -20.57
C SER A 329 -21.70 10.92 -22.06
N PHE A 330 -21.16 12.08 -22.43
CA PHE A 330 -20.77 12.35 -23.82
C PHE A 330 -19.77 11.31 -24.35
N VAL A 331 -18.89 10.79 -23.50
CA VAL A 331 -17.95 9.73 -23.85
C VAL A 331 -18.68 8.41 -24.12
N ASN A 332 -19.64 8.01 -23.28
CA ASN A 332 -20.44 6.81 -23.51
C ASN A 332 -21.32 6.92 -24.77
N ILE A 333 -21.85 8.12 -25.03
CA ILE A 333 -22.60 8.41 -26.25
C ILE A 333 -21.67 8.28 -27.47
N LEU A 334 -20.48 8.88 -27.43
CA LEU A 334 -19.50 8.81 -28.51
C LEU A 334 -18.97 7.39 -28.74
N LEU A 335 -18.71 6.62 -27.69
CA LEU A 335 -18.29 5.22 -27.77
C LEU A 335 -19.41 4.33 -28.33
N ARG A 336 -20.66 4.53 -27.90
CA ARG A 336 -21.81 3.81 -28.50
C ARG A 336 -22.07 4.21 -29.93
N ILE A 337 -21.86 5.48 -30.31
CA ILE A 337 -21.92 5.94 -31.71
C ILE A 337 -20.79 5.30 -32.54
N ARG A 338 -19.62 5.05 -31.94
CA ARG A 338 -18.50 4.37 -32.59
C ARG A 338 -18.77 2.86 -32.77
N ASP A 339 -19.44 2.23 -31.83
CA ASP A 339 -19.75 0.78 -31.86
C ASP A 339 -20.98 0.46 -32.72
N LEU A 340 -21.93 1.41 -32.87
CA LEU A 340 -22.94 1.35 -33.92
C LEU A 340 -22.27 1.68 -35.27
N ASN A 341 -22.36 0.76 -36.23
CA ASN A 341 -21.94 0.87 -37.63
C ASN A 341 -22.63 2.01 -38.43
N MET A 342 -22.83 3.19 -37.84
CA MET A 342 -23.39 4.39 -38.45
C MET A 342 -22.37 5.17 -39.26
N ILE A 343 -21.07 4.88 -39.16
CA ILE A 343 -20.01 5.50 -39.99
C ILE A 343 -20.24 5.18 -41.48
N LEU A 344 -20.71 3.97 -41.82
CA LEU A 344 -21.06 3.58 -43.18
C LEU A 344 -22.33 4.28 -43.70
N LEU A 345 -23.32 4.52 -42.84
CA LEU A 345 -24.52 5.27 -43.21
C LEU A 345 -24.20 6.75 -43.41
N LEU A 346 -23.43 7.35 -42.50
CA LEU A 346 -22.98 8.74 -42.59
C LEU A 346 -22.11 8.99 -43.82
N LEU A 347 -21.19 8.09 -44.16
CA LEU A 347 -20.40 8.17 -45.41
C LEU A 347 -21.29 8.06 -46.66
N LYS A 348 -22.33 7.22 -46.64
CA LYS A 348 -23.31 7.14 -47.73
C LYS A 348 -24.12 8.43 -47.89
N TYR A 349 -24.58 9.02 -46.79
CA TYR A 349 -25.31 10.29 -46.82
C TYR A 349 -24.41 11.46 -47.21
N LEU A 350 -23.13 11.45 -46.82
CA LEU A 350 -22.16 12.46 -47.22
C LEU A 350 -21.81 12.35 -48.72
N SER A 351 -21.68 11.14 -49.25
CA SER A 351 -21.51 10.89 -50.69
C SER A 351 -22.69 11.41 -51.49
N ILE A 352 -23.93 11.11 -51.07
CA ILE A 352 -25.14 11.60 -51.73
C ILE A 352 -25.20 13.14 -51.69
N LEU A 353 -24.79 13.76 -50.59
CA LEU A 353 -24.77 15.23 -50.47
C LEU A 353 -23.72 15.87 -51.39
N ILE A 354 -22.55 15.22 -51.53
CA ILE A 354 -21.47 15.66 -52.42
C ILE A 354 -21.88 15.52 -53.89
N ASP A 355 -22.53 14.42 -54.27
CA ASP A 355 -23.01 14.21 -55.64
C ASP A 355 -24.09 15.24 -56.02
N ILE A 356 -25.03 15.53 -55.10
CA ILE A 356 -26.03 16.60 -55.29
C ILE A 356 -25.37 17.98 -55.44
N LEU A 357 -24.34 18.28 -54.64
CA LEU A 357 -23.59 19.53 -54.75
C LEU A 357 -22.82 19.64 -56.07
N ILE A 358 -22.22 18.55 -56.55
CA ILE A 358 -21.50 18.51 -57.83
C ILE A 358 -22.45 18.70 -59.01
N ASP A 359 -23.64 18.10 -58.98
CA ASP A 359 -24.65 18.26 -60.04
C ASP A 359 -25.22 19.68 -60.05
N ILE A 360 -25.41 20.32 -58.89
CA ILE A 360 -25.81 21.73 -58.81
C ILE A 360 -24.75 22.65 -59.42
N PHE A 361 -23.46 22.36 -59.22
CA PHE A 361 -22.35 23.13 -59.79
C PHE A 361 -22.08 22.87 -61.28
N ARG A 362 -22.65 21.81 -61.87
CA ARG A 362 -22.56 21.53 -63.32
C ARG A 362 -23.66 22.18 -64.15
N ILE A 363 -24.73 22.65 -63.50
CA ILE A 363 -25.90 23.29 -64.14
C ILE A 363 -25.78 24.82 -64.14
N ILE A 364 -24.80 25.38 -63.42
CA ILE A 364 -24.33 26.78 -63.49
C ILE A 364 -23.16 26.84 -64.47
#